data_AF-A0A9D7RK19-F1
#
_entry.id   AF-A0A9D7RK19-F1
#
_cell.length_a   1.000
_cell.length_b   1.000
_cell.length_c   1.000
_cell.angle_alpha   90.00
_cell.angle_beta   90.00
_cell.angle_gamma   90.00
#
_symmetry.space_group_name_H-M   'P 1'
#
loop_
_entity.id
_entity.type
_entity.pdbx_description
1 polymer ?
#
loop_
_entity_poly.entity_id
_entity_poly.type
_entity_poly.pdbx_seq_one_letter_code
_entity_poly.pdbx_strand_id
1 'polypeptide(L)'
;MRFEAVLRATASKRLGRVTLAELSATPQPIGLYFLFDDQQCLQYVGKSSSRSFIERIPSHLDLRPDGWFNTLPKKLIARSPHIDYRSALEHALGLDLVLLGVPQQPIIQRLETTLRSCLQPALNAGKPAAFARTRLLSQCAG
;
A
#
# COMPACT_ATOMS: atom_id res chain seq x y z
N MET A 1 0.67 16.42 9.21
CA MET A 1 1.92 16.55 8.44
C MET A 1 1.58 16.99 7.02
N ARG A 2 2.30 17.98 6.46
CA ARG A 2 2.03 18.51 5.10
C ARG A 2 2.10 17.45 4.00
N PHE A 3 2.94 16.43 4.16
CA PHE A 3 3.14 15.36 3.18
C PHE A 3 1.92 14.43 3.02
N GLU A 4 1.24 14.07 4.11
CA GLU A 4 0.07 13.18 4.03
C GLU A 4 -1.11 13.84 3.31
N ALA A 5 -1.32 15.15 3.54
CA ALA A 5 -2.30 15.93 2.81
C ALA A 5 -1.99 15.97 1.30
N VAL A 6 -0.71 16.11 0.93
CA VAL A 6 -0.28 16.05 -0.48
C VAL A 6 -0.55 14.67 -1.07
N LEU A 7 -0.25 13.58 -0.35
CA LEU A 7 -0.51 12.22 -0.82
C LEU A 7 -2.00 11.98 -1.10
N ARG A 8 -2.89 12.43 -0.19
CA ARG A 8 -4.35 12.31 -0.35
C ARG A 8 -4.90 13.14 -1.50
N ALA A 9 -4.27 14.29 -1.78
CA ALA A 9 -4.64 15.14 -2.92
C ALA A 9 -4.02 14.67 -4.25
N THR A 10 -3.08 13.72 -4.21
CA THR A 10 -2.45 13.20 -5.43
C THR A 10 -3.44 12.31 -6.16
N ALA A 11 -3.51 12.46 -7.48
CA ALA A 11 -4.33 11.60 -8.32
C ALA A 11 -3.99 10.13 -8.05
N SER A 12 -5.01 9.36 -7.69
CA SER A 12 -4.91 7.94 -7.41
C SER A 12 -5.71 7.14 -8.43
N LYS A 13 -5.45 5.84 -8.50
CA LYS A 13 -6.23 4.92 -9.32
C LYS A 13 -6.53 3.64 -8.56
N ARG A 14 -7.76 3.16 -8.65
CA ARG A 14 -8.18 1.86 -8.11
C ARG A 14 -7.23 0.76 -8.59
N LEU A 15 -6.64 0.02 -7.67
CA LEU A 15 -5.57 -0.94 -7.92
C LEU A 15 -5.97 -1.99 -8.96
N GLY A 16 -7.19 -2.53 -8.85
CA GLY A 16 -7.75 -3.47 -9.82
C GLY A 16 -8.06 -2.90 -11.21
N ARG A 17 -7.90 -1.60 -11.41
CA ARG A 17 -8.06 -0.92 -12.72
C ARG A 17 -6.75 -0.41 -13.31
N VAL A 18 -5.62 -0.59 -12.61
CA VAL A 18 -4.30 -0.19 -13.10
C VAL A 18 -3.87 -1.15 -14.20
N THR A 19 -3.47 -0.61 -15.35
CA THR A 19 -3.03 -1.39 -16.51
C THR A 19 -1.50 -1.47 -16.61
N LEU A 20 -0.99 -2.46 -17.33
CA LEU A 20 0.45 -2.57 -17.63
C LEU A 20 0.95 -1.36 -18.42
N ALA A 21 0.14 -0.85 -19.36
CA ALA A 21 0.48 0.33 -20.15
C ALA A 21 0.72 1.56 -19.25
N GLU A 22 -0.15 1.79 -18.27
CA GLU A 22 0.02 2.90 -17.32
C GLU A 22 1.26 2.75 -16.44
N LEU A 23 1.52 1.54 -15.92
CA LEU A 23 2.72 1.28 -15.13
C LEU A 23 4.00 1.44 -15.97
N SER A 24 3.97 1.04 -17.24
CA SER A 24 5.08 1.20 -18.17
C SER A 24 5.34 2.66 -18.57
N ALA A 25 4.29 3.49 -18.57
CA ALA A 25 4.37 4.91 -18.90
C ALA A 25 4.84 5.78 -17.72
N THR A 26 5.12 5.20 -16.54
CA THR A 26 5.63 5.95 -15.40
C THR A 26 7.01 6.55 -15.72
N PRO A 27 7.21 7.88 -15.65
CA PRO A 27 8.49 8.50 -15.98
C PRO A 27 9.64 7.99 -15.12
N GLN A 28 9.33 7.59 -13.89
CA GLN A 28 10.25 6.95 -12.97
C GLN A 28 9.66 5.58 -12.57
N PRO A 29 10.22 4.45 -13.05
CA PRO A 29 9.65 3.13 -12.86
C PRO A 29 9.90 2.54 -11.47
N ILE A 30 10.60 3.26 -10.59
CA ILE A 30 10.98 2.85 -9.23
C ILE A 30 10.62 3.95 -8.23
N GLY A 31 10.44 3.58 -6.97
CA GLY A 31 10.10 4.53 -5.92
C GLY A 31 9.24 3.92 -4.82
N LEU A 32 8.27 4.70 -4.35
CA LEU A 32 7.31 4.30 -3.34
C LEU A 32 5.90 4.21 -3.93
N TYR A 33 5.06 3.39 -3.31
CA TYR A 33 3.64 3.34 -3.59
C TYR A 33 2.84 3.30 -2.30
N PHE A 34 1.68 3.93 -2.35
CA PHE A 34 0.76 4.09 -1.25
C PHE A 34 -0.59 3.50 -1.65
N LEU A 35 -1.21 2.76 -0.73
CA LEU A 35 -2.54 2.21 -0.92
C LEU A 35 -3.48 2.82 0.11
N PHE A 36 -4.60 3.35 -0.37
CA PHE A 36 -5.66 3.93 0.44
C PHE A 36 -6.95 3.13 0.30
N ASP A 37 -7.78 3.12 1.32
CA ASP A 37 -9.15 2.60 1.21
C ASP A 37 -10.12 3.69 0.73
N ASP A 38 -11.41 3.33 0.62
CA ASP A 38 -12.47 4.25 0.21
C ASP A 38 -12.69 5.43 1.17
N GLN A 39 -12.25 5.29 2.43
CA GLN A 39 -12.27 6.37 3.43
C GLN A 39 -11.01 7.23 3.36
N GLN A 40 -10.17 7.04 2.34
CA GLN A 40 -8.86 7.66 2.18
C GLN A 40 -7.89 7.34 3.33
N CYS A 41 -8.12 6.31 4.14
CA CYS A 41 -7.18 5.91 5.18
C CYS A 41 -5.98 5.18 4.55
N LEU A 42 -4.76 5.53 4.99
CA LEU A 42 -3.55 4.90 4.46
C LEU A 42 -3.43 3.46 4.96
N GLN A 43 -3.62 2.52 4.04
CA GLN A 43 -3.57 1.09 4.31
C GLN A 43 -2.16 0.53 4.18
N TYR A 44 -1.42 0.92 3.15
CA TYR A 44 -0.10 0.34 2.88
C TYR A 44 0.87 1.34 2.28
N VAL A 45 2.14 1.21 2.65
CA VAL A 45 3.31 1.85 2.05
C VAL A 45 4.25 0.74 1.62
N GLY A 46 4.56 0.69 0.33
CA GLY A 46 5.55 -0.21 -0.23
C GLY A 46 6.57 0.51 -1.07
N LYS A 47 7.59 -0.25 -1.47
CA LYS A 47 8.68 0.24 -2.32
C LYS A 47 8.95 -0.67 -3.49
N SER A 48 9.49 -0.05 -4.53
CA SER A 48 10.01 -0.66 -5.75
C SER A 48 11.41 -0.10 -5.95
N SER A 49 12.44 -0.81 -5.46
CA SER A 49 13.85 -0.39 -5.57
C SER A 49 14.64 -1.27 -6.52
N SER A 50 14.62 -2.59 -6.31
CA SER A 50 15.28 -3.60 -7.16
C SER A 50 14.41 -4.13 -8.29
N ARG A 51 13.12 -3.78 -8.28
CA ARG A 51 12.12 -4.12 -9.28
C ARG A 51 11.33 -2.87 -9.61
N SER A 52 10.85 -2.79 -10.84
CA SER A 52 9.98 -1.72 -11.31
C SER A 52 8.57 -1.80 -10.71
N PHE A 53 7.78 -0.72 -10.79
CA PHE A 53 6.36 -0.74 -10.40
C PHE A 53 5.56 -1.78 -11.19
N ILE A 54 5.84 -1.93 -12.50
CA ILE A 54 5.15 -2.90 -13.37
C ILE A 54 5.34 -4.35 -12.91
N GLU A 55 6.49 -4.69 -12.32
CA GLU A 55 6.73 -6.02 -11.74
C GLU A 55 6.20 -6.12 -10.29
N ARG A 56 6.40 -5.05 -9.51
CA ARG A 56 6.17 -5.08 -8.07
C ARG A 56 4.69 -5.04 -7.71
N ILE A 57 3.92 -4.17 -8.36
CA ILE A 57 2.51 -3.94 -8.01
C ILE A 57 1.67 -5.20 -8.24
N PRO A 58 1.73 -5.87 -9.42
CA PRO A 58 1.00 -7.12 -9.62
C PRO A 58 1.45 -8.25 -8.68
N SER A 59 2.73 -8.27 -8.27
CA SER A 59 3.26 -9.29 -7.34
C SER A 59 2.71 -9.24 -5.91
N HIS A 60 1.76 -8.34 -5.64
CA HIS A 60 1.00 -8.36 -4.39
C HIS A 60 -0.31 -9.14 -4.47
N LEU A 61 -0.74 -9.49 -5.68
CA LEU A 61 -2.11 -9.88 -6.02
C LEU A 61 -2.17 -11.26 -6.68
N ASP A 62 -1.23 -12.17 -6.39
CA ASP A 62 -1.29 -13.56 -6.89
C ASP A 62 -2.65 -14.18 -6.52
N LEU A 63 -3.30 -14.82 -7.49
CA LEU A 63 -4.64 -15.39 -7.33
C LEU A 63 -4.62 -16.64 -6.44
N ARG A 64 -3.45 -17.26 -6.25
CA ARG A 64 -3.28 -18.52 -5.53
C ARG A 64 -3.03 -18.26 -4.03
N PRO A 65 -3.79 -18.87 -3.11
CA PRO A 65 -3.58 -18.71 -1.67
C PRO A 65 -2.19 -19.14 -1.18
N ASP A 66 -1.66 -20.20 -1.78
CA ASP A 66 -0.34 -20.79 -1.53
C ASP A 66 0.79 -20.11 -2.34
N GLY A 67 0.45 -19.16 -3.21
CA GLY A 67 1.41 -18.38 -3.99
C GLY A 67 2.41 -17.60 -3.13
N TRP A 68 3.59 -17.31 -3.71
CA TRP A 68 4.65 -16.53 -3.05
C TRP A 68 4.42 -15.01 -3.14
N PHE A 69 3.63 -14.55 -4.11
CA PHE A 69 3.46 -13.14 -4.47
C PHE A 69 2.05 -12.60 -4.12
N ASN A 70 1.63 -12.80 -2.87
CA ASN A 70 0.30 -12.42 -2.38
C ASN A 70 0.34 -11.66 -1.04
N THR A 71 1.28 -10.72 -0.95
CA THR A 71 1.53 -9.99 0.30
C THR A 71 0.29 -9.22 0.79
N LEU A 72 -0.52 -8.62 -0.10
CA LEU A 72 -1.70 -7.85 0.32
C LEU A 72 -2.83 -8.74 0.84
N PRO A 73 -3.32 -9.76 0.10
CA PRO A 73 -4.34 -10.68 0.63
C PRO A 73 -3.92 -11.33 1.96
N LYS A 74 -2.67 -11.80 2.08
CA LYS A 74 -2.17 -12.40 3.33
C LYS A 74 -2.20 -11.41 4.51
N LYS A 75 -1.86 -10.14 4.28
CA LYS A 75 -1.92 -9.10 5.31
C LYS A 75 -3.36 -8.78 5.72
N LEU A 76 -4.29 -8.75 4.77
CA LEU A 76 -5.71 -8.53 5.04
C LEU A 76 -6.31 -9.67 5.86
N ILE A 77 -6.07 -10.94 5.48
CA ILE A 77 -6.50 -12.12 6.24
C ILE A 77 -5.93 -12.09 7.66
N ALA A 78 -4.65 -11.76 7.82
CA ALA A 78 -4.02 -11.68 9.13
C ALA A 78 -4.64 -10.62 10.06
N ARG A 79 -5.35 -9.62 9.51
CA ARG A 79 -6.07 -8.58 10.27
C ARG A 79 -7.57 -8.83 10.39
N SER A 80 -8.13 -9.66 9.53
CA SER A 80 -9.55 -9.98 9.48
C SER A 80 -9.70 -11.49 9.25
N PRO A 81 -9.46 -12.34 10.26
CA PRO A 81 -9.35 -13.79 10.09
C PRO A 81 -10.64 -14.47 9.60
N HIS A 82 -11.76 -13.75 9.57
CA HIS A 82 -13.05 -14.24 9.08
C HIS A 82 -13.24 -14.09 7.56
N ILE A 83 -12.34 -13.39 6.85
CA ILE A 83 -12.43 -13.26 5.39
C ILE A 83 -11.67 -14.39 4.72
N ASP A 84 -12.26 -14.95 3.66
CA ASP A 84 -11.55 -15.90 2.80
C ASP A 84 -10.54 -15.19 1.88
N TYR A 85 -9.69 -15.98 1.22
CA TYR A 85 -8.64 -15.45 0.38
C TYR A 85 -9.17 -14.63 -0.81
N ARG A 86 -10.28 -15.07 -1.40
CA ARG A 86 -10.90 -14.38 -2.54
C ARG A 86 -11.40 -13.00 -2.13
N SER A 87 -12.10 -12.91 -1.01
CA SER A 87 -12.58 -11.66 -0.43
C SER A 87 -11.41 -10.73 -0.06
N ALA A 88 -10.31 -11.28 0.47
CA ALA A 88 -9.10 -10.52 0.74
C ALA A 88 -8.44 -9.97 -0.55
N LEU A 89 -8.45 -10.74 -1.63
CA LEU A 89 -7.97 -10.30 -2.93
C LEU A 89 -8.87 -9.21 -3.55
N GLU A 90 -10.19 -9.40 -3.50
CA GLU A 90 -11.18 -8.41 -3.97
C GLU A 90 -11.03 -7.10 -3.19
N HIS A 91 -10.83 -7.17 -1.87
CA HIS A 91 -10.52 -6.00 -1.04
C HIS A 91 -9.20 -5.35 -1.47
N ALA A 92 -8.12 -6.12 -1.66
CA ALA A 92 -6.84 -5.56 -2.11
C ALA A 92 -6.97 -4.82 -3.45
N LEU A 93 -7.67 -5.40 -4.42
CA LEU A 93 -7.97 -4.78 -5.72
C LEU A 93 -8.84 -3.51 -5.58
N GLY A 94 -9.63 -3.45 -4.52
CA GLY A 94 -10.43 -2.31 -4.10
C GLY A 94 -9.64 -1.13 -3.53
N LEU A 95 -8.34 -1.23 -3.29
CA LEU A 95 -7.55 -0.11 -2.75
C LEU A 95 -7.16 0.90 -3.85
N ASP A 96 -7.02 2.17 -3.51
CA ASP A 96 -6.53 3.22 -4.41
C ASP A 96 -5.01 3.35 -4.33
N LEU A 97 -4.34 3.30 -5.49
CA LEU A 97 -2.89 3.35 -5.66
C LEU A 97 -2.44 4.78 -5.96
N VAL A 98 -1.42 5.25 -5.22
CA VAL A 98 -0.63 6.44 -5.54
C VAL A 98 0.83 6.03 -5.73
N LEU A 99 1.46 6.50 -6.80
CA LEU A 99 2.87 6.25 -7.12
C LEU A 99 3.71 7.49 -6.88
N LEU A 100 4.86 7.32 -6.23
CA LEU A 100 5.87 8.35 -6.04
C LEU A 100 7.19 7.86 -6.65
N GLY A 101 7.53 8.39 -7.82
CA GLY A 101 8.80 8.14 -8.49
C GLY A 101 9.98 8.68 -7.68
N VAL A 102 10.98 7.84 -7.41
CA VAL A 102 12.23 8.25 -6.74
C VAL A 102 13.41 7.58 -7.45
N PRO A 103 14.35 8.34 -8.04
CA PRO A 103 15.40 7.77 -8.90
C PRO A 103 16.51 7.03 -8.13
N GLN A 104 16.66 7.29 -6.83
CA GLN A 104 17.83 6.86 -6.06
C GLN A 104 17.43 5.78 -5.05
N GLN A 105 17.89 4.55 -5.26
CA GLN A 105 17.56 3.41 -4.40
C GLN A 105 17.85 3.63 -2.90
N PRO A 106 18.98 4.25 -2.49
CA PRO A 106 19.22 4.53 -1.07
C PRO A 106 18.16 5.45 -0.46
N ILE A 107 17.64 6.40 -1.24
CA ILE A 107 16.56 7.30 -0.81
C ILE A 107 15.25 6.53 -0.67
N ILE A 108 14.91 5.65 -1.63
CA ILE A 108 13.72 4.80 -1.56
C ILE A 108 13.67 4.03 -0.24
N GLN A 109 14.78 3.37 0.11
CA GLN A 109 14.89 2.57 1.33
C GLN A 109 14.66 3.44 2.58
N ARG A 110 15.31 4.60 2.66
CA ARG A 110 15.19 5.50 3.82
C ARG A 110 13.79 6.08 3.92
N LEU A 111 13.20 6.52 2.81
CA LEU A 111 11.84 7.07 2.80
C LEU A 111 10.80 6.01 3.19
N GLU A 112 10.89 4.78 2.68
CA GLU A 112 9.96 3.71 3.07
C GLU A 112 9.99 3.47 4.59
N THR A 113 11.17 3.30 5.18
CA THR A 113 11.33 3.09 6.63
C THR A 113 10.76 4.26 7.42
N THR A 114 11.13 5.48 7.07
CA THR A 114 10.65 6.69 7.75
C THR A 114 9.14 6.83 7.64
N LEU A 115 8.58 6.69 6.43
CA LEU A 115 7.14 6.87 6.20
C LEU A 115 6.31 5.77 6.86
N ARG A 116 6.79 4.51 6.88
CA ARG A 116 6.12 3.45 7.66
C ARG A 116 6.14 3.73 9.15
N SER A 117 7.24 4.25 9.68
CA SER A 117 7.36 4.60 11.10
C SER A 117 6.46 5.78 11.47
N CYS A 118 6.46 6.84 10.66
CA CYS A 118 5.71 8.06 10.94
C CYS A 118 4.20 7.95 10.66
N LEU A 119 3.82 7.26 9.58
CA LEU A 119 2.42 7.17 9.15
C LEU A 119 1.70 5.93 9.69
N GLN A 120 2.46 4.93 10.16
CA GLN A 120 1.95 3.66 10.69
C GLN A 120 0.80 3.04 9.86
N PRO A 121 0.99 2.80 8.55
CA PRO A 121 -0.07 2.26 7.70
C PRO A 121 -0.58 0.94 8.27
N ALA A 122 -1.90 0.74 8.22
CA ALA A 122 -2.53 -0.41 8.83
C ALA A 122 -1.84 -1.71 8.41
N LEU A 123 -1.76 -2.02 7.13
CA LEU A 123 -1.19 -3.27 6.63
C LEU A 123 0.34 -3.39 6.77
N ASN A 124 1.08 -2.33 7.11
CA ASN A 124 2.52 -2.41 7.37
C ASN A 124 2.87 -2.67 8.83
N ALA A 125 2.05 -2.17 9.76
CA ALA A 125 2.26 -2.41 11.19
C ALA A 125 2.24 -3.92 11.49
N GLY A 126 3.11 -4.36 12.41
CA GLY A 126 3.27 -5.76 12.84
C GLY A 126 2.00 -6.36 13.46
N LYS A 127 2.11 -7.53 14.10
CA LYS A 127 0.98 -8.28 14.71
C LYS A 127 -0.01 -7.36 15.45
N PRO A 128 -1.32 -7.68 15.52
CA PRO A 128 -2.36 -6.82 16.11
C PRO A 128 -2.17 -6.42 17.59
N ALA A 129 -1.12 -6.90 18.26
CA ALA A 129 -0.84 -6.67 19.68
C ALA A 129 -0.18 -5.30 19.94
N ALA A 130 -0.90 -4.23 19.61
CA ALA A 130 -0.67 -2.84 20.08
C ALA A 130 -1.68 -1.85 19.45
N PHE A 131 -2.55 -2.31 18.54
CA PHE A 131 -3.47 -1.43 17.81
C PHE A 131 -4.62 -0.87 18.68
N ALA A 132 -4.70 -1.29 19.95
CA ALA A 132 -5.72 -0.87 20.91
C ALA A 132 -5.32 0.32 21.80
N ARG A 133 -4.15 0.96 21.64
CA ARG A 133 -3.73 2.03 22.59
C ARG A 133 -3.18 3.34 22.04
N THR A 134 -3.15 3.60 20.73
CA THR A 134 -2.54 4.87 20.28
C THR A 134 -3.18 5.59 19.09
N ARG A 135 -4.44 5.31 18.69
CA ARG A 135 -5.17 6.24 17.78
C ARG A 135 -6.68 6.07 17.64
N LEU A 136 -7.35 5.44 18.61
CA LEU A 136 -8.76 5.75 18.87
C LEU A 136 -8.75 7.04 19.70
N LEU A 137 -8.88 8.22 19.07
CA LEU A 137 -9.52 9.44 19.63
C LEU A 137 -9.20 10.79 18.93
N SER A 138 -8.56 10.89 17.75
CA SER A 138 -8.31 12.26 17.23
C SER A 138 -8.30 12.56 15.73
N GLN A 139 -8.69 11.68 14.80
CA GLN A 139 -8.78 12.08 13.38
C GLN A 139 -9.97 11.49 12.59
N CYS A 140 -11.10 11.26 13.27
CA CYS A 140 -12.42 11.15 12.63
C CYS A 140 -13.42 12.07 13.36
N ALA A 141 -13.06 13.35 13.53
CA ALA A 141 -13.97 14.41 13.93
C ALA A 141 -13.31 15.75 13.58
N GLY A 142 -13.85 16.44 12.58
CA GLY A 142 -13.37 17.73 12.07
C GLY A 142 -13.25 17.74 10.56
#